data_AF-F8QI96-F1
#
_entry.id   AF-F8QI96-F1
#
_cell.length_a   1.000
_cell.length_b   1.000
_cell.length_c   1.000
_cell.angle_alpha   90.00
_cell.angle_beta   90.00
_cell.angle_gamma   90.00
#
_symmetry.space_group_name_H-M   'P 1'
#
loop_
_entity.id
_entity.type
_entity.pdbx_description
1 polymer ?
#
loop_
_entity_poly.entity_id
_entity_poly.type
_entity_poly.pdbx_seq_one_letter_code
_entity_poly.pdbx_strand_id
1 'polypeptide(L)'
;AAPGFTGIVELHNTIFFYLIVICVGVFWVLGSVMYYYNSKNSPIVYKYLNHGTLIELIWTITPALILTIIAFPSFRLLYLLDEVTSP
;
A
#
# COMPACT_ATOMS: atom_id res chain seq x y z
N ALA A 1 31.50 -4.07 -3.25
CA ALA A 1 30.19 -3.84 -2.61
C ALA A 1 29.80 -5.14 -1.90
N ALA A 2 29.35 -5.10 -0.64
CA ALA A 2 28.94 -6.31 0.07
C ALA A 2 27.62 -6.83 -0.52
N PRO A 3 27.46 -8.14 -0.76
CA PRO A 3 26.25 -8.72 -1.37
C PRO A 3 24.97 -8.48 -0.55
N GLY A 4 25.09 -8.30 0.76
CA GLY A 4 23.95 -7.90 1.60
C GLY A 4 23.42 -6.49 1.32
N PHE A 5 24.30 -5.55 0.95
CA PHE A 5 23.91 -4.17 0.65
C PHE A 5 23.03 -4.08 -0.60
N THR A 6 23.35 -4.84 -1.65
CA THR A 6 22.55 -4.87 -2.88
C THR A 6 21.14 -5.39 -2.64
N GLY A 7 20.98 -6.41 -1.78
CA GLY A 7 19.67 -6.94 -1.42
C GLY A 7 18.82 -5.93 -0.62
N ILE A 8 19.43 -5.18 0.31
CA ILE A 8 18.74 -4.13 1.06
C ILE A 8 18.24 -3.01 0.13
N VAL A 9 19.07 -2.59 -0.83
CA VAL A 9 18.69 -1.55 -1.81
C VAL A 9 17.55 -2.03 -2.72
N GLU A 10 17.57 -3.30 -3.15
CA GLU A 10 16.50 -3.89 -3.96
C GLU A 10 15.17 -3.98 -3.19
N LEU A 11 15.21 -4.39 -1.92
CA LEU A 11 14.04 -4.39 -1.03
C LEU A 11 13.51 -2.98 -0.82
N HIS A 12 14.40 -2.01 -0.55
CA HIS A 12 14.03 -0.61 -0.38
C HIS A 12 13.28 -0.07 -1.60
N ASN A 13 13.84 -0.26 -2.79
CA ASN A 13 13.22 0.20 -4.04
C ASN A 13 11.85 -0.46 -4.28
N THR A 14 11.72 -1.76 -3.95
CA THR A 14 10.46 -2.49 -4.08
C THR A 14 9.39 -1.95 -3.14
N ILE A 15 9.72 -1.74 -1.87
CA ILE A 15 8.80 -1.15 -0.89
C ILE A 15 8.40 0.26 -1.33
N PHE A 16 9.38 1.07 -1.75
CA PHE A 16 9.14 2.44 -2.18
C PHE A 16 8.22 2.54 -3.39
N PHE A 17 8.34 1.62 -4.36
CA PHE A 17 7.41 1.50 -5.48
C PHE A 17 5.96 1.30 -5.01
N TYR A 18 5.71 0.35 -4.11
CA TYR A 18 4.36 0.11 -3.58
C TYR A 18 3.84 1.31 -2.79
N LEU A 19 4.69 2.00 -2.02
CA LEU A 19 4.30 3.21 -1.30
C LEU A 19 3.87 4.33 -2.24
N ILE A 20 4.59 4.55 -3.35
CA ILE A 20 4.18 5.53 -4.37
C ILE A 20 2.81 5.17 -4.95
N VAL A 21 2.60 3.90 -5.32
CA VAL A 21 1.32 3.44 -5.87
C VAL A 21 0.16 3.70 -4.90
N ILE A 22 0.35 3.36 -3.61
CA ILE A 22 -0.66 3.61 -2.57
C ILE A 22 -0.91 5.12 -2.41
N CYS A 23 0.14 5.94 -2.32
CA CYS A 23 0.01 7.38 -2.19
C CYS A 23 -0.78 7.98 -3.36
N VAL A 24 -0.40 7.66 -4.60
CA VAL A 24 -1.11 8.14 -5.80
C VAL A 24 -2.57 7.69 -5.79
N GLY A 25 -2.84 6.44 -5.42
CA GLY A 25 -4.20 5.91 -5.29
C GLY A 25 -5.04 6.68 -4.27
N VAL A 26 -4.49 6.97 -3.08
CA VAL A 26 -5.17 7.75 -2.05
C VAL A 26 -5.42 9.19 -2.51
N PHE A 27 -4.41 9.84 -3.10
CA PHE A 27 -4.56 11.19 -3.66
C PHE A 27 -5.63 11.24 -4.75
N TRP A 28 -5.70 10.23 -5.61
CA TRP A 28 -6.72 10.11 -6.64
C TRP A 28 -8.12 9.97 -6.02
N VAL A 29 -8.31 9.09 -5.04
CA VAL A 29 -9.60 8.92 -4.36
C VAL A 29 -10.04 10.22 -3.69
N LEU A 30 -9.16 10.87 -2.92
CA LEU A 30 -9.46 12.17 -2.29
C LEU A 30 -9.82 13.24 -3.33
N GLY A 31 -9.02 13.37 -4.39
CA GLY A 31 -9.28 14.31 -5.47
C GLY A 31 -10.61 14.04 -6.19
N SER A 32 -10.94 12.78 -6.44
CA SER A 32 -12.21 12.39 -7.04
C SER A 32 -13.40 12.74 -6.14
N VAL A 33 -13.31 12.47 -4.83
CA VAL A 33 -14.36 12.82 -3.87
C VAL A 33 -14.56 14.34 -3.85
N MET A 34 -13.49 15.12 -3.80
CA MET A 34 -13.56 16.58 -3.83
C MET A 34 -14.19 17.12 -5.12
N TYR A 35 -13.86 16.52 -6.27
CA TYR A 35 -14.37 16.95 -7.57
C TYR A 35 -15.86 16.61 -7.77
N TYR A 36 -16.24 15.35 -7.48
CA TYR A 36 -17.60 14.86 -7.69
C TYR A 36 -18.59 15.39 -6.65
N TYR A 37 -18.18 15.47 -5.38
CA TYR A 37 -19.06 15.90 -4.27
C TYR A 37 -18.88 17.37 -3.88
N ASN A 38 -18.36 18.20 -4.79
CA ASN A 38 -18.33 19.64 -4.58
C ASN A 38 -19.75 20.19 -4.41
N SER A 39 -19.90 21.25 -3.61
CA SER A 39 -21.18 21.90 -3.29
C SER A 39 -21.99 22.33 -4.53
N LYS A 40 -21.32 22.56 -5.67
CA LYS A 40 -21.97 22.88 -6.95
C LYS A 40 -22.58 21.65 -7.65
N ASN A 41 -21.98 20.47 -7.49
CA ASN A 41 -22.31 19.27 -8.26
C ASN A 41 -23.21 18.29 -7.48
N SER A 42 -23.23 18.35 -6.14
CA SER A 42 -24.07 17.47 -5.32
C SER A 42 -24.69 18.22 -4.14
N PRO A 43 -25.86 18.88 -4.31
CA PRO A 43 -26.53 19.61 -3.22
C PRO A 43 -27.21 18.69 -2.19
N ILE A 44 -27.36 17.40 -2.47
CA ILE A 44 -27.97 16.41 -1.56
C ILE A 44 -26.84 15.57 -0.95
N VAL A 45 -26.66 15.68 0.36
CA VAL A 45 -25.71 14.87 1.13
C VAL A 45 -26.35 13.50 1.38
N TYR A 46 -25.67 12.42 1.00
CA TYR A 46 -26.10 11.03 1.20
C TYR A 46 -26.06 10.58 2.68
N LYS A 47 -26.78 11.30 3.55
CA LYS A 47 -26.80 11.17 5.03
C LYS A 47 -27.15 9.77 5.55
N TYR A 48 -27.74 8.92 4.72
CA TYR A 48 -28.24 7.60 5.10
C TYR A 48 -27.38 6.42 4.60
N LEU A 49 -26.33 6.67 3.80
CA LEU A 49 -25.37 5.66 3.35
C LEU A 49 -24.20 5.52 4.33
N ASN A 50 -24.51 5.17 5.59
CA ASN A 50 -23.51 5.13 6.67
C ASN A 50 -22.81 3.77 6.83
N HIS A 51 -23.31 2.71 6.18
CA HIS A 51 -22.73 1.37 6.24
C HIS A 51 -22.53 0.78 4.85
N GLY A 52 -21.30 0.36 4.59
CA GLY A 52 -20.88 -0.21 3.32
C GLY A 52 -19.97 -1.42 3.54
N THR A 53 -20.51 -2.47 4.16
CA THR A 53 -19.72 -3.67 4.55
C THR A 53 -18.90 -4.26 3.39
N LEU A 54 -19.43 -4.22 2.16
CA LEU A 54 -18.68 -4.69 0.98
C LEU A 54 -17.47 -3.81 0.67
N ILE A 55 -17.60 -2.48 0.74
CA ILE A 55 -16.47 -1.58 0.45
C ILE A 55 -15.43 -1.63 1.59
N GLU A 56 -15.90 -1.80 2.83
CA GLU A 56 -15.08 -2.07 4.01
C GLU A 56 -14.23 -3.33 3.85
N LEU A 57 -14.84 -4.41 3.37
CA LEU A 57 -14.13 -5.66 3.11
C LEU A 57 -13.08 -5.50 2.01
N ILE A 58 -13.42 -4.83 0.91
CA ILE A 58 -12.48 -4.60 -0.21
C ILE A 58 -11.25 -3.81 0.27
N TRP A 59 -11.45 -2.65 0.90
CA TRP A 59 -10.31 -1.83 1.33
C TRP A 59 -9.55 -2.40 2.53
N THR A 60 -10.05 -3.45 3.18
CA THR A 60 -9.32 -4.16 4.26
C THR A 60 -8.46 -5.27 3.68
N ILE A 61 -8.99 -6.03 2.72
CA ILE A 61 -8.26 -7.14 2.09
C ILE A 61 -7.18 -6.62 1.15
N THR A 62 -7.43 -5.55 0.38
CA THR A 62 -6.45 -5.02 -0.58
C THR A 62 -5.12 -4.63 0.09
N PRO A 63 -5.09 -3.85 1.18
CA PRO A 63 -3.84 -3.56 1.92
C PRO A 63 -3.18 -4.82 2.51
N ALA A 64 -3.96 -5.76 3.05
CA ALA A 64 -3.43 -6.99 3.62
C ALA A 64 -2.69 -7.85 2.58
N LEU A 65 -3.22 -7.93 1.36
CA LEU A 65 -2.56 -8.64 0.24
C LEU A 65 -1.27 -7.93 -0.20
N ILE A 66 -1.28 -6.59 -0.31
CA ILE A 66 -0.07 -5.82 -0.65
C ILE A 66 1.05 -6.08 0.37
N LEU A 67 0.73 -6.06 1.67
CA LEU A 67 1.70 -6.36 2.73
C LEU A 67 2.24 -7.79 2.64
N THR A 68 1.39 -8.77 2.32
CA THR A 68 1.80 -10.16 2.16
C THR A 68 2.80 -10.33 1.01
N ILE A 69 2.58 -9.64 -0.11
CA ILE A 69 3.49 -9.66 -1.26
C ILE A 69 4.85 -9.03 -0.91
N ILE A 70 4.86 -7.96 -0.14
CA ILE A 70 6.10 -7.30 0.33
C ILE A 70 6.86 -8.17 1.35
N ALA A 71 6.15 -8.94 2.17
CA ALA A 71 6.75 -9.77 3.21
C ALA A 71 7.62 -10.91 2.65
N PHE A 72 7.22 -11.54 1.52
CA PHE A 72 7.97 -12.65 0.92
C PHE A 72 9.44 -12.33 0.58
N PRO A 73 9.76 -11.29 -0.22
CA PRO A 73 11.14 -10.93 -0.52
C PRO A 73 11.88 -10.42 0.73
N SER A 74 11.17 -9.78 1.66
CA SER A 74 11.73 -9.30 2.93
C SER A 74 12.25 -10.44 3.80
N PHE A 75 11.45 -11.49 4.01
CA PHE A 75 11.87 -12.66 4.78
C PHE A 75 13.01 -13.41 4.11
N ARG A 76 12.98 -13.57 2.79
CA ARG A 76 14.07 -14.20 2.05
C ARG A 76 15.39 -13.46 2.26
N LEU A 77 15.39 -12.13 2.18
CA LEU A 77 16.58 -11.32 2.41
C LEU A 77 17.09 -11.45 3.85
N LEU A 78 16.19 -11.44 4.83
CA LEU A 78 16.54 -11.59 6.24
C LEU A 78 17.31 -12.89 6.49
N TYR A 79 16.81 -14.02 5.99
CA TYR A 79 17.48 -15.32 6.16
C TYR A 79 18.85 -15.36 5.46
N LEU A 80 18.96 -14.78 4.26
CA LEU A 80 20.23 -14.71 3.54
C LEU A 80 21.27 -13.83 4.26
N LEU A 81 20.84 -12.78 4.95
CA LEU A 81 21.74 -11.95 5.74
C LEU A 81 22.19 -12.66 7.02
N ASP A 82 21.30 -13.43 7.66
CA ASP A 82 21.59 -14.17 8.90
C ASP A 82 22.64 -15.27 8.65
N GLU A 83 22.48 -16.05 7.57
CA GLU A 83 23.45 -17.08 7.14
C GLU A 83 24.85 -16.52 6.86
N VAL A 84 24.96 -15.27 6.40
CA VAL A 84 26.28 -14.65 6.15
C VAL A 84 26.93 -14.17 7.46
N THR A 85 26.13 -13.86 8.49
CA THR A 85 26.63 -13.38 9.79
C THR A 85 27.01 -14.50 10.76
N SER A 86 26.42 -15.69 10.65
CA SER A 86 26.84 -16.90 11.36
C SER A 86 27.65 -17.81 10.42
N PRO A 87 29.00 -17.92 10.57
CA PRO A 87 29.80 -18.81 9.74
C PRO A 87 29.45 -20.30 9.93
#